data_AF-A5USD2-F1
#
_entry.id   AF-A5USD2-F1
#
_cell.length_a   1.000
_cell.length_b   1.000
_cell.length_c   1.000
_cell.angle_alpha   90.00
_cell.angle_beta   90.00
_cell.angle_gamma   90.00
#
_symmetry.space_group_name_H-M   'P 1'
#
loop_
_entity.id
_entity.type
_entity.pdbx_description
1 polymer ?
#
loop_
_entity_poly.entity_id
_entity_poly.type
_entity_poly.pdbx_seq_one_letter_code
_entity_poly.pdbx_strand_id
1 'polypeptide(L)'
;MRPLTIAIDPSLGNPFAPEIAWTWRYLLTGAGYPWRIGFCHEPCDIAYTPDPQRARHARIVIRAMPHYWKRRTFLRLAGAGSADGFVHPVYAGEHGNDRLITNESGRLIIHRDIVFDVFWLLTGQEETHFPKNRHGHVDLTGTPYLEDQTLRKGLASGIGARFERLIGETGIPPGEPRWPHGKRAAAALSHDVDYPEVVRWLEPLRVVMRQGVRGLPAALDVLTGKRHHWQFDSWLALERAFDTPSVFYFVARQGSLREYALGTPDSFYDIRAPHFRRLFRTLIDAGCEIGLHSSYHAYASIEQFAHEKRLLEEVASVPVVGNRHHYWHLDPANPEATLAIHEQLGFAYDASLTHDRYIGWRRGSCWPYFPLLQAERRELRTLQLPTGWMDSQLFLQRAANPGSPNEVLRALADQTAAQGGLLLVNVHDYVFDEALFPGWSATVRHLWEYLVARGDFWMATPAAIAAHWRHRYQRLLAASVDFANICGAAFGIGS
;
A
#
# COMPACT_ATOMS: atom_id res chain seq x y z
N MET A 1 -5.66 23.27 -14.49
CA MET A 1 -6.80 23.08 -13.58
C MET A 1 -6.84 24.22 -12.58
N ARG A 2 -8.03 24.68 -12.19
CA ARG A 2 -8.17 25.73 -11.16
C ARG A 2 -7.80 25.13 -9.78
N PRO A 3 -6.92 25.77 -8.99
CA PRO A 3 -6.67 25.35 -7.61
C PRO A 3 -7.90 25.50 -6.71
N LEU A 4 -8.15 24.52 -5.84
CA LEU A 4 -9.15 24.61 -4.79
C LEU A 4 -8.69 25.59 -3.70
N THR A 5 -9.59 26.44 -3.23
CA THR A 5 -9.33 27.33 -2.10
C THR A 5 -9.68 26.61 -0.81
N ILE A 6 -8.68 26.25 -0.01
CA ILE A 6 -8.84 25.53 1.26
C ILE A 6 -8.60 26.51 2.42
N ALA A 7 -9.61 26.68 3.26
CA ALA A 7 -9.49 27.45 4.49
C ALA A 7 -9.32 26.50 5.69
N ILE A 8 -8.31 26.73 6.53
CA ILE A 8 -8.08 25.97 7.76
C ILE A 8 -8.25 26.92 8.93
N ASP A 9 -9.10 26.55 9.90
CA ASP A 9 -9.34 27.40 11.07
C ASP A 9 -8.05 27.59 11.88
N PRO A 10 -7.63 28.84 12.19
CA PRO A 10 -6.40 29.11 12.94
C PRO A 10 -6.35 28.47 14.33
N SER A 11 -7.50 28.15 14.95
CA SER A 11 -7.54 27.45 16.25
C SER A 11 -7.05 26.00 16.18
N LEU A 12 -6.93 25.44 14.98
CA LEU A 12 -6.25 24.17 14.74
C LEU A 12 -4.71 24.35 14.71
N GLY A 13 -4.23 25.61 14.74
CA GLY A 13 -2.85 26.02 14.54
C GLY A 13 -1.98 26.02 15.80
N ASN A 14 -1.18 24.96 15.93
CA ASN A 14 0.28 24.88 16.17
C ASN A 14 0.70 23.42 16.49
N PRO A 15 -0.04 22.64 17.33
CA PRO A 15 0.44 21.30 17.69
C PRO A 15 0.30 20.26 16.57
N PHE A 16 -0.60 20.42 15.59
CA PHE A 16 -0.91 19.38 14.58
C PHE A 16 -0.83 19.85 13.11
N ALA A 17 -0.25 21.03 12.86
CA ALA A 17 -0.28 21.63 11.52
C ALA A 17 0.42 20.78 10.43
N PRO A 18 1.64 20.24 10.65
CA PRO A 18 2.27 19.28 9.73
C PRO A 18 1.40 18.05 9.40
N GLU A 19 0.74 17.47 10.39
CA GLU A 19 -0.09 16.28 10.24
C GLU A 19 -1.36 16.58 9.42
N ILE A 20 -2.01 17.71 9.70
CA ILE A 20 -3.16 18.22 8.94
C ILE A 20 -2.74 18.52 7.49
N ALA A 21 -1.62 19.23 7.29
CA ALA A 21 -1.10 19.59 5.97
C ALA A 21 -0.76 18.35 5.14
N TRP A 22 -0.07 17.37 5.74
CA TRP A 22 0.24 16.10 5.08
C TRP A 22 -1.02 15.34 4.67
N THR A 23 -2.04 15.32 5.52
CA THR A 23 -3.31 14.63 5.21
C THR A 23 -4.06 15.32 4.08
N TRP A 24 -4.05 16.65 4.06
CA TRP A 24 -4.57 17.41 2.93
C TRP A 24 -3.82 17.13 1.64
N ARG A 25 -2.48 17.01 1.68
CA ARG A 25 -1.71 16.60 0.50
C ARG A 25 -2.17 15.25 -0.02
N TYR A 26 -2.38 14.25 0.84
CA TYR A 26 -2.92 12.95 0.44
C TYR A 26 -4.31 13.06 -0.22
N LEU A 27 -5.26 13.76 0.42
CA LEU A 27 -6.63 13.90 -0.08
C LEU A 27 -6.69 14.63 -1.43
N LEU A 28 -6.00 15.76 -1.54
CA LEU A 28 -6.04 16.64 -2.70
C LEU A 28 -5.24 16.06 -3.86
N THR A 29 -4.04 15.52 -3.59
CA THR A 29 -3.27 14.88 -4.67
C THR A 29 -3.92 13.59 -5.12
N GLY A 30 -4.48 12.78 -4.21
CA GLY A 30 -5.33 11.66 -4.57
C GLY A 30 -6.48 12.06 -5.49
N ALA A 31 -7.28 13.06 -5.09
CA ALA A 31 -8.42 13.56 -5.87
C ALA A 31 -8.03 14.36 -7.14
N GLY A 32 -6.74 14.70 -7.33
CA GLY A 32 -6.23 15.36 -8.53
C GLY A 32 -6.40 16.87 -8.58
N TYR A 33 -6.53 17.52 -7.41
CA TYR A 33 -6.69 18.96 -7.36
C TYR A 33 -5.43 19.64 -6.82
N PRO A 34 -4.90 20.67 -7.52
CA PRO A 34 -4.02 21.62 -6.87
C PRO A 34 -4.82 22.49 -5.89
N TRP A 35 -4.15 23.18 -4.98
CA TRP A 35 -4.81 23.99 -3.95
C TRP A 35 -4.10 25.31 -3.67
N ARG A 36 -4.83 26.19 -3.00
CA ARG A 36 -4.29 27.41 -2.38
C ARG A 36 -4.94 27.58 -1.00
N ILE A 37 -4.21 28.19 -0.08
CA ILE A 37 -4.72 28.45 1.27
C ILE A 37 -5.49 29.77 1.28
N GLY A 38 -6.66 29.76 1.90
CA GLY A 38 -7.49 30.94 2.15
C GLY A 38 -7.89 31.03 3.62
N PHE A 39 -8.84 31.94 3.91
CA PHE A 39 -9.32 32.18 5.26
C PHE A 39 -10.78 31.75 5.43
N CYS A 40 -11.16 31.25 6.61
CA CYS A 40 -12.52 30.74 6.84
C CYS A 40 -13.59 31.84 6.68
N HIS A 41 -13.28 33.09 7.00
CA HIS A 41 -14.21 34.20 6.88
C HIS A 41 -14.37 34.72 5.44
N GLU A 42 -13.57 34.24 4.50
CA GLU A 42 -13.63 34.60 3.08
C GLU A 42 -14.31 33.47 2.25
N PRO A 43 -14.79 33.78 1.03
CA PRO A 43 -15.24 32.75 0.11
C PRO A 43 -14.14 31.74 -0.22
N CYS A 44 -14.39 30.47 0.07
CA CYS A 44 -13.48 29.36 -0.22
C CYS A 44 -14.26 28.15 -0.76
N ASP A 45 -13.54 27.21 -1.37
CA ASP A 45 -14.18 26.01 -1.92
C ASP A 45 -14.44 25.02 -0.76
N ILE A 46 -13.46 24.85 0.13
CA ILE A 46 -13.57 23.96 1.29
C ILE A 46 -13.04 24.67 2.54
N ALA A 47 -13.73 24.53 3.67
CA ALA A 47 -13.25 24.97 4.98
C ALA A 47 -13.13 23.79 5.97
N TYR A 48 -12.04 23.76 6.73
CA TYR A 48 -11.80 22.82 7.82
C TYR A 48 -11.79 23.56 9.15
N THR A 49 -12.86 23.40 9.94
CA THR A 49 -13.11 24.22 11.14
C THR A 49 -13.84 23.44 12.22
N PRO A 50 -13.55 23.64 13.52
CA PRO A 50 -14.37 23.09 14.61
C PRO A 50 -15.79 23.66 14.65
N ASP A 51 -15.97 24.88 14.13
CA ASP A 51 -17.23 25.62 14.13
C ASP A 51 -17.62 26.00 12.69
N PRO A 52 -18.61 25.31 12.09
CA PRO A 52 -19.10 25.59 10.74
C PRO A 52 -19.62 27.02 10.54
N GLN A 53 -20.00 27.74 11.62
CA GLN A 53 -20.49 29.11 11.54
C GLN A 53 -19.40 30.11 11.18
N ARG A 54 -18.12 29.76 11.36
CA ARG A 54 -16.97 30.60 10.97
C ARG A 54 -16.70 30.58 9.47
N ALA A 55 -17.26 29.62 8.74
CA ALA A 55 -17.02 29.39 7.32
C ALA A 55 -18.28 29.55 6.47
N ARG A 56 -19.03 30.65 6.70
CA ARG A 56 -20.36 30.88 6.09
C ARG A 56 -20.36 30.88 4.57
N HIS A 57 -19.21 31.14 3.95
CA HIS A 57 -19.07 31.28 2.50
C HIS A 57 -18.43 30.07 1.82
N ALA A 58 -18.09 29.01 2.56
CA ALA A 58 -17.49 27.79 2.02
C ALA A 58 -18.53 26.90 1.32
N ARG A 59 -18.19 26.26 0.20
CA ARG A 59 -19.10 25.29 -0.45
C ARG A 59 -19.21 23.99 0.33
N ILE A 60 -18.08 23.51 0.81
CA ILE A 60 -17.97 22.34 1.70
C ILE A 60 -17.34 22.79 3.02
N VAL A 61 -17.91 22.36 4.13
CA VAL A 61 -17.34 22.54 5.46
C VAL A 61 -17.08 21.16 6.06
N ILE A 62 -15.84 20.87 6.43
CA ILE A 62 -15.48 19.68 7.20
C ILE A 62 -15.31 20.09 8.64
N ARG A 63 -16.08 19.45 9.53
CA ARG A 63 -16.01 19.70 10.95
C ARG A 63 -14.76 19.06 11.53
N ALA A 64 -13.83 19.90 11.99
CA ALA A 64 -12.65 19.43 12.73
C ALA A 64 -13.04 19.02 14.15
N MET A 65 -12.42 17.97 14.66
CA MET A 65 -12.60 17.46 16.02
C MET A 65 -11.27 17.55 16.79
N PRO A 66 -10.89 18.73 17.32
CA PRO A 66 -9.59 18.92 18.00
C PRO A 66 -9.32 17.93 19.15
N HIS A 67 -10.38 17.42 19.79
CA HIS A 67 -10.26 16.42 20.84
C HIS A 67 -9.81 15.05 20.34
N TYR A 68 -10.07 14.69 19.07
CA TYR A 68 -9.56 13.47 18.45
C TYR A 68 -8.06 13.56 18.19
N TRP A 69 -7.59 14.69 17.65
CA TRP A 69 -6.16 14.96 17.47
C TRP A 69 -5.36 14.86 18.78
N LYS A 70 -5.92 15.39 19.88
CA LYS A 70 -5.32 15.27 21.22
C LYS A 70 -5.32 13.84 21.76
N ARG A 71 -6.27 13.00 21.35
CA ARG A 71 -6.45 11.61 21.81
C ARG A 71 -6.05 10.56 20.78
N ARG A 72 -5.33 10.93 19.71
CA ARG A 72 -5.05 10.08 18.54
C ARG A 72 -4.48 8.70 18.86
N THR A 73 -3.62 8.60 19.88
CA THR A 73 -3.00 7.34 20.33
C THR A 73 -3.92 6.48 21.21
N PHE A 74 -5.02 7.03 21.72
CA PHE A 74 -5.97 6.35 22.61
C PHE A 74 -7.22 5.84 21.91
N LEU A 75 -7.53 6.33 20.71
CA LEU A 75 -8.67 5.84 19.95
C LEU A 75 -8.43 4.39 19.51
N ARG A 76 -9.52 3.62 19.48
CA ARG A 76 -9.53 2.23 19.05
C ARG A 76 -10.62 2.01 18.03
N LEU A 77 -10.34 1.21 17.00
CA LEU A 77 -11.34 0.83 16.02
C LEU A 77 -12.33 -0.14 16.67
N ALA A 78 -13.63 0.15 16.56
CA ALA A 78 -14.72 -0.73 16.93
C ALA A 78 -15.37 -1.40 15.70
N GLY A 79 -15.14 -0.85 14.51
CA GLY A 79 -15.65 -1.39 13.25
C GLY A 79 -15.53 -0.38 12.12
N ALA A 80 -16.26 -0.63 11.03
CA ALA A 80 -16.40 0.32 9.94
C ALA A 80 -17.87 0.65 9.66
N GLY A 81 -18.17 1.93 9.55
CA GLY A 81 -19.50 2.48 9.30
C GLY A 81 -19.69 2.84 7.83
N SER A 82 -20.96 2.96 7.41
CA SER A 82 -21.30 3.40 6.06
C SER A 82 -22.49 4.36 6.08
N ALA A 83 -22.23 5.64 5.79
CA ALA A 83 -23.25 6.68 5.77
C ALA A 83 -22.92 7.75 4.72
N ASP A 84 -23.95 8.25 4.02
CA ASP A 84 -23.83 9.28 2.97
C ASP A 84 -22.78 8.98 1.88
N GLY A 85 -22.57 7.68 1.60
CA GLY A 85 -21.60 7.18 0.64
C GLY A 85 -20.14 7.14 1.13
N PHE A 86 -19.88 7.55 2.37
CA PHE A 86 -18.60 7.30 3.05
C PHE A 86 -18.59 5.90 3.64
N VAL A 87 -17.45 5.22 3.51
CA VAL A 87 -17.07 4.10 4.38
C VAL A 87 -15.97 4.62 5.29
N HIS A 88 -16.18 4.60 6.61
CA HIS A 88 -15.34 5.32 7.56
C HIS A 88 -15.03 4.47 8.80
N PRO A 89 -13.94 4.75 9.55
CA PRO A 89 -13.70 4.09 10.82
C PRO A 89 -14.81 4.44 11.82
N VAL A 90 -15.15 3.50 12.69
CA VAL A 90 -16.03 3.75 13.85
C VAL A 90 -15.17 3.49 15.07
N TYR A 91 -14.96 4.53 15.87
CA TYR A 91 -14.15 4.41 17.07
C TYR A 91 -14.98 3.88 18.25
N ALA A 92 -14.33 3.26 19.24
CA ALA A 92 -14.99 2.76 20.43
C ALA A 92 -15.85 3.85 21.12
N GLY A 93 -17.15 3.57 21.25
CA GLY A 93 -18.15 4.50 21.78
C GLY A 93 -18.89 5.35 20.74
N GLU A 94 -18.56 5.22 19.45
CA GLU A 94 -19.29 5.85 18.34
C GLU A 94 -20.38 4.95 17.76
N HIS A 95 -21.38 5.57 17.10
CA HIS A 95 -22.33 4.89 16.23
C HIS A 95 -21.90 5.04 14.76
N GLY A 96 -22.03 3.96 13.98
CA GLY A 96 -21.44 3.89 12.63
C GLY A 96 -22.31 4.30 11.46
N ASN A 97 -23.60 4.57 11.68
CA ASN A 97 -24.57 4.79 10.59
C ASN A 97 -25.31 6.13 10.71
N ASP A 98 -24.82 7.03 11.57
CA ASP A 98 -25.39 8.36 11.72
C ASP A 98 -25.16 9.18 10.45
N ARG A 99 -26.14 10.03 10.12
CA ARG A 99 -26.01 10.95 8.99
C ARG A 99 -24.78 11.84 9.17
N LEU A 100 -23.88 11.82 8.20
CA LEU A 100 -22.60 12.54 8.24
C LEU A 100 -22.68 13.87 7.53
N ILE A 101 -23.59 14.04 6.56
CA ILE A 101 -23.67 15.23 5.72
C ILE A 101 -25.02 15.94 5.89
N THR A 102 -24.98 17.22 6.24
CA THR A 102 -26.14 18.13 6.11
C THR A 102 -25.94 19.15 5.01
N ASN A 103 -27.05 19.61 4.44
CA ASN A 103 -27.07 20.75 3.53
C ASN A 103 -27.64 21.95 4.30
N GLU A 104 -26.86 23.01 4.44
CA GLU A 104 -27.26 24.25 5.12
C GLU A 104 -27.08 25.44 4.18
N SER A 105 -28.20 25.99 3.73
CA SER A 105 -28.22 27.15 2.82
C SER A 105 -27.38 26.95 1.56
N GLY A 106 -27.45 25.74 0.96
CA GLY A 106 -26.72 25.39 -0.26
C GLY A 106 -25.26 24.98 -0.06
N ARG A 107 -24.81 24.84 1.19
CA ARG A 107 -23.46 24.38 1.56
C ARG A 107 -23.52 22.98 2.15
N LEU A 108 -22.53 22.14 1.85
CA LEU A 108 -22.42 20.80 2.40
C LEU A 108 -21.58 20.82 3.67
N ILE A 109 -22.10 20.32 4.78
CA ILE A 109 -21.38 20.21 6.05
C ILE A 109 -21.17 18.74 6.37
N ILE A 110 -19.90 18.34 6.46
CA ILE A 110 -19.46 17.01 6.87
C ILE A 110 -19.21 17.06 8.38
N HIS A 111 -20.06 16.41 9.16
CA HIS A 111 -20.02 16.41 10.63
C HIS A 111 -18.93 15.50 11.22
N ARG A 112 -18.26 14.73 10.38
CA ARG A 112 -17.15 13.84 10.72
C ARG A 112 -15.80 14.45 10.30
N ASP A 113 -14.80 14.30 11.14
CA ASP A 113 -13.43 14.77 10.87
C ASP A 113 -12.70 13.81 9.93
N ILE A 114 -13.06 13.84 8.64
CA ILE A 114 -12.46 12.97 7.62
C ILE A 114 -10.96 13.21 7.42
N VAL A 115 -10.45 14.40 7.79
CA VAL A 115 -9.02 14.70 7.76
C VAL A 115 -8.32 13.93 8.87
N PHE A 116 -8.88 13.93 10.09
CA PHE A 116 -8.35 13.12 11.18
C PHE A 116 -8.42 11.62 10.90
N ASP A 117 -9.52 11.12 10.36
CA ASP A 117 -9.68 9.67 10.09
C ASP A 117 -8.60 9.17 9.13
N VAL A 118 -8.36 9.90 8.05
CA VAL A 118 -7.34 9.56 7.05
C VAL A 118 -5.94 9.63 7.67
N PHE A 119 -5.65 10.65 8.47
CA PHE A 119 -4.40 10.74 9.23
C PHE A 119 -4.21 9.50 10.10
N TRP A 120 -5.23 9.15 10.88
CA TRP A 120 -5.19 8.09 11.89
C TRP A 120 -4.96 6.72 11.25
N LEU A 121 -5.61 6.45 10.11
CA LEU A 121 -5.48 5.22 9.35
C LEU A 121 -4.11 5.12 8.65
N LEU A 122 -3.69 6.18 7.94
CA LEU A 122 -2.47 6.13 7.12
C LEU A 122 -1.19 6.10 7.96
N THR A 123 -1.24 6.67 9.17
CA THR A 123 -0.14 6.56 10.15
C THR A 123 -0.29 5.33 11.06
N GLY A 124 -1.41 4.61 10.91
CA GLY A 124 -1.90 3.51 11.76
C GLY A 124 -1.55 3.68 13.22
N GLN A 125 -2.14 4.72 13.80
CA GLN A 125 -2.06 5.08 15.22
C GLN A 125 -2.39 3.92 16.17
N GLU A 126 -3.19 2.96 15.71
CA GLU A 126 -3.59 1.81 16.52
C GLU A 126 -2.57 0.67 16.53
N GLU A 127 -1.69 0.58 15.52
CA GLU A 127 -0.82 -0.59 15.34
C GLU A 127 0.11 -0.84 16.53
N THR A 128 0.46 0.22 17.27
CA THR A 128 1.31 0.12 18.47
C THR A 128 0.66 -0.65 19.62
N HIS A 129 -0.66 -0.86 19.58
CA HIS A 129 -1.42 -1.51 20.64
C HIS A 129 -1.72 -2.98 20.36
N PHE A 130 -1.47 -3.44 19.14
CA PHE A 130 -1.71 -4.83 18.80
C PHE A 130 -0.59 -5.73 19.31
N PRO A 131 -0.94 -6.94 19.76
CA PRO A 131 0.07 -7.95 20.05
C PRO A 131 0.85 -8.29 18.77
N LYS A 132 2.11 -8.68 18.96
CA LYS A 132 2.98 -9.15 17.88
C LYS A 132 3.32 -10.60 18.14
N ASN A 133 3.43 -11.37 17.06
CA ASN A 133 3.91 -12.74 17.15
C ASN A 133 5.43 -12.77 17.39
N ARG A 134 6.02 -13.96 17.51
CA ARG A 134 7.48 -14.14 17.73
C ARG A 134 8.38 -13.56 16.64
N HIS A 135 7.85 -13.31 15.45
CA HIS A 135 8.52 -12.71 14.31
C HIS A 135 8.25 -11.20 14.21
N GLY A 136 7.56 -10.59 15.17
CA GLY A 136 7.29 -9.16 15.18
C GLY A 136 6.10 -8.72 14.32
N HIS A 137 5.42 -9.62 13.62
CA HIS A 137 4.23 -9.27 12.84
C HIS A 137 3.01 -9.08 13.75
N VAL A 138 2.19 -8.09 13.38
CA VAL A 138 0.95 -7.74 14.07
C VAL A 138 -0.06 -8.89 14.02
N ASP A 139 -0.67 -9.21 15.16
CA ASP A 139 -1.79 -10.14 15.25
C ASP A 139 -3.12 -9.38 15.43
N LEU A 140 -4.02 -9.55 14.46
CA LEU A 140 -5.33 -8.90 14.39
C LEU A 140 -6.47 -9.83 14.82
N THR A 141 -6.17 -10.99 15.37
CA THR A 141 -7.18 -11.95 15.84
C THR A 141 -8.06 -11.31 16.92
N GLY A 142 -9.38 -11.41 16.76
CA GLY A 142 -10.36 -10.82 17.68
C GLY A 142 -10.46 -9.29 17.59
N THR A 143 -9.95 -8.69 16.51
CA THR A 143 -10.11 -7.26 16.24
C THR A 143 -11.14 -7.03 15.14
N PRO A 144 -11.78 -5.84 15.10
CA PRO A 144 -12.70 -5.49 14.02
C PRO A 144 -12.04 -5.48 12.63
N TYR A 145 -10.71 -5.36 12.54
CA TYR A 145 -10.00 -5.45 11.27
C TYR A 145 -10.25 -6.78 10.55
N LEU A 146 -10.31 -7.86 11.33
CA LEU A 146 -10.56 -9.20 10.82
C LEU A 146 -12.07 -9.50 10.75
N GLU A 147 -12.82 -9.19 11.81
CA GLU A 147 -14.25 -9.52 11.94
C GLU A 147 -15.11 -8.80 10.89
N ASP A 148 -14.88 -7.49 10.69
CA ASP A 148 -15.58 -6.67 9.70
C ASP A 148 -14.85 -6.60 8.36
N GLN A 149 -13.74 -7.34 8.21
CA GLN A 149 -12.85 -7.34 7.05
C GLN A 149 -12.43 -5.92 6.61
N THR A 150 -12.17 -5.01 7.57
CA THR A 150 -11.93 -3.59 7.26
C THR A 150 -10.67 -3.36 6.44
N LEU A 151 -9.66 -4.24 6.55
CA LEU A 151 -8.46 -4.20 5.72
C LEU A 151 -8.78 -4.25 4.22
N ARG A 152 -9.84 -4.97 3.83
CA ARG A 152 -10.28 -5.09 2.43
C ARG A 152 -11.11 -3.89 1.97
N LYS A 153 -11.54 -3.02 2.88
CA LYS A 153 -12.38 -1.85 2.57
C LYS A 153 -11.56 -0.65 2.09
N GLY A 154 -10.26 -0.59 2.38
CA GLY A 154 -9.43 0.57 2.02
C GLY A 154 -10.03 1.87 2.54
N LEU A 155 -10.27 1.96 3.85
CA LEU A 155 -11.02 3.06 4.48
C LEU A 155 -10.47 4.46 4.13
N ALA A 156 -9.16 4.67 4.15
CA ALA A 156 -8.55 5.97 3.87
C ALA A 156 -8.70 6.39 2.41
N SER A 157 -8.47 5.49 1.45
CA SER A 157 -8.73 5.75 0.03
C SER A 157 -10.23 5.83 -0.28
N GLY A 158 -11.07 5.10 0.46
CA GLY A 158 -12.53 5.17 0.38
C GLY A 158 -13.07 6.53 0.80
N ILE A 159 -12.57 7.09 1.91
CA ILE A 159 -12.84 8.46 2.35
C ILE A 159 -12.41 9.44 1.26
N GLY A 160 -11.19 9.31 0.74
CA GLY A 160 -10.69 10.15 -0.35
C GLY A 160 -11.55 10.10 -1.61
N ALA A 161 -11.99 8.91 -2.04
CA ALA A 161 -12.83 8.72 -3.22
C ALA A 161 -14.24 9.29 -3.04
N ARG A 162 -14.82 9.20 -1.83
CA ARG A 162 -16.09 9.89 -1.54
C ARG A 162 -15.91 11.40 -1.50
N PHE A 163 -14.83 11.89 -0.89
CA PHE A 163 -14.50 13.30 -0.82
C PHE A 163 -14.35 13.92 -2.22
N GLU A 164 -13.67 13.25 -3.14
CA GLU A 164 -13.58 13.67 -4.55
C GLU A 164 -14.96 13.82 -5.21
N ARG A 165 -15.85 12.83 -5.02
CA ARG A 165 -17.22 12.88 -5.55
C ARG A 165 -18.00 14.07 -4.98
N LEU A 166 -17.85 14.36 -3.68
CA LEU A 166 -18.49 15.52 -3.04
C LEU A 166 -18.02 16.85 -3.63
N ILE A 167 -16.74 16.98 -3.98
CA ILE A 167 -16.25 18.17 -4.68
C ILE A 167 -17.00 18.34 -6.02
N GLY A 168 -17.16 17.26 -6.78
CA GLY A 168 -17.92 17.25 -8.03
C GLY A 168 -19.40 17.64 -7.86
N GLU A 169 -20.04 17.21 -6.78
CA GLU A 169 -21.44 17.58 -6.44
C GLU A 169 -21.63 19.09 -6.22
N THR A 170 -20.56 19.84 -5.95
CA THR A 170 -20.61 21.32 -5.86
C THR A 170 -20.47 22.03 -7.21
N GLY A 171 -20.43 21.28 -8.32
CA GLY A 171 -20.25 21.80 -9.67
C GLY A 171 -18.79 22.18 -10.00
N ILE A 172 -17.83 21.81 -9.15
CA ILE A 172 -16.40 21.97 -9.46
C ILE A 172 -16.01 20.87 -10.48
N PRO A 173 -15.36 21.21 -11.61
CA PRO A 173 -14.94 20.23 -12.60
C PRO A 173 -14.01 19.17 -12.01
N PRO A 174 -14.00 17.93 -12.54
CA PRO A 174 -13.14 16.87 -12.04
C PRO A 174 -11.66 17.26 -12.08
N GLY A 175 -10.92 16.75 -11.10
CA GLY A 175 -9.47 16.91 -11.00
C GLY A 175 -8.72 16.07 -12.02
N GLU A 176 -7.39 16.09 -11.93
CA GLU A 176 -6.53 15.28 -12.78
C GLU A 176 -6.79 13.78 -12.54
N PRO A 177 -7.05 12.98 -13.58
CA PRO A 177 -7.18 11.54 -13.46
C PRO A 177 -5.98 10.92 -12.73
N ARG A 178 -6.24 9.93 -11.86
CA ARG A 178 -5.16 9.23 -11.13
C ARG A 178 -4.27 8.43 -12.07
N TRP A 179 -4.83 7.87 -13.13
CA TRP A 179 -4.15 6.93 -14.04
C TRP A 179 -4.19 7.41 -15.49
N PRO A 180 -3.18 7.04 -16.29
CA PRO A 180 -3.12 7.43 -17.69
C PRO A 180 -4.19 6.70 -18.52
N HIS A 181 -4.33 7.11 -19.78
CA HIS A 181 -5.19 6.44 -20.78
C HIS A 181 -6.67 6.30 -20.37
N GLY A 182 -7.16 7.19 -19.51
CA GLY A 182 -8.55 7.15 -19.03
C GLY A 182 -8.88 5.94 -18.14
N LYS A 183 -7.86 5.23 -17.63
CA LYS A 183 -8.06 4.07 -16.75
C LYS A 183 -8.58 4.51 -15.38
N ARG A 184 -9.44 3.67 -14.79
CA ARG A 184 -10.06 3.92 -13.49
C ARG A 184 -9.14 3.53 -12.34
N ALA A 185 -8.41 2.43 -12.49
CA ALA A 185 -7.47 1.91 -11.50
C ALA A 185 -6.15 1.48 -12.16
N ALA A 186 -5.16 1.11 -11.34
CA ALA A 186 -3.95 0.45 -11.80
C ALA A 186 -3.81 -0.95 -11.17
N ALA A 187 -3.12 -1.85 -11.86
CA ALA A 187 -2.77 -3.17 -11.35
C ALA A 187 -1.31 -3.49 -11.68
N ALA A 188 -0.64 -4.17 -10.76
CA ALA A 188 0.72 -4.64 -10.94
C ALA A 188 0.89 -6.05 -10.38
N LEU A 189 1.55 -6.90 -11.17
CA LEU A 189 2.01 -8.20 -10.72
C LEU A 189 3.43 -8.07 -10.18
N SER A 190 3.71 -8.76 -9.10
CA SER A 190 5.05 -8.80 -8.52
C SER A 190 5.37 -10.18 -7.97
N HIS A 191 6.65 -10.53 -8.04
CA HIS A 191 7.13 -11.85 -7.68
C HIS A 191 8.18 -11.80 -6.58
N ASP A 192 7.96 -12.53 -5.49
CA ASP A 192 9.03 -12.81 -4.52
C ASP A 192 9.83 -14.02 -4.98
N VAL A 193 11.11 -13.82 -5.23
CA VAL A 193 12.04 -14.88 -5.62
C VAL A 193 12.70 -15.42 -4.36
N ASP A 194 12.00 -16.32 -3.67
CA ASP A 194 12.44 -16.85 -2.37
C ASP A 194 13.21 -18.14 -2.52
N TYR A 195 12.73 -19.02 -3.40
CA TYR A 195 13.21 -20.39 -3.47
C TYR A 195 13.23 -20.96 -4.90
N PRO A 196 13.86 -20.26 -5.87
CA PRO A 196 13.93 -20.70 -7.27
C PRO A 196 14.75 -21.99 -7.45
N GLU A 197 15.67 -22.24 -6.52
CA GLU A 197 16.57 -23.39 -6.51
C GLU A 197 16.20 -24.34 -5.37
N VAL A 198 15.59 -25.46 -5.73
CA VAL A 198 15.18 -26.47 -4.75
C VAL A 198 16.39 -27.13 -4.10
N VAL A 199 16.45 -27.14 -2.77
CA VAL A 199 17.41 -27.98 -2.01
C VAL A 199 16.98 -29.44 -2.14
N ARG A 200 17.51 -30.11 -3.16
CA ARG A 200 17.05 -31.43 -3.66
C ARG A 200 17.10 -32.59 -2.67
N TRP A 201 17.81 -32.47 -1.54
CA TRP A 201 17.82 -33.49 -0.49
C TRP A 201 16.90 -33.17 0.70
N LEU A 202 16.50 -31.90 0.86
CA LEU A 202 15.63 -31.45 1.95
C LEU A 202 14.17 -31.34 1.52
N GLU A 203 13.92 -30.85 0.30
CA GLU A 203 12.57 -30.62 -0.19
C GLU A 203 11.77 -31.92 -0.38
N PRO A 204 12.33 -33.03 -0.88
CA PRO A 204 11.59 -34.31 -0.90
C PRO A 204 11.07 -34.73 0.47
N LEU A 205 11.86 -34.52 1.54
CA LEU A 205 11.44 -34.80 2.91
C LEU A 205 10.28 -33.88 3.33
N ARG A 206 10.36 -32.59 3.02
CA ARG A 206 9.28 -31.62 3.30
C ARG A 206 7.99 -31.96 2.55
N VAL A 207 8.08 -32.37 1.29
CA VAL A 207 6.93 -32.81 0.48
C VAL A 207 6.26 -34.03 1.13
N VAL A 208 7.03 -35.04 1.52
CA VAL A 208 6.49 -36.23 2.22
C VAL A 208 5.91 -35.86 3.58
N MET A 209 6.55 -34.97 4.34
CA MET A 209 5.99 -34.48 5.61
C MET A 209 4.67 -33.73 5.43
N ARG A 210 4.51 -32.96 4.36
CA ARG A 210 3.29 -32.19 4.06
C ARG A 210 2.17 -33.03 3.46
N GLN A 211 2.49 -33.98 2.59
CA GLN A 211 1.52 -34.72 1.75
C GLN A 211 1.40 -36.21 2.12
N GLY A 212 2.19 -36.69 3.08
CA GLY A 212 2.27 -38.11 3.44
C GLY A 212 2.74 -38.99 2.28
N VAL A 213 2.33 -40.27 2.31
CA VAL A 213 2.70 -41.26 1.26
C VAL A 213 2.24 -40.88 -0.14
N ARG A 214 1.21 -40.01 -0.26
CA ARG A 214 0.72 -39.50 -1.56
C ARG A 214 1.71 -38.54 -2.21
N GLY A 215 2.63 -37.95 -1.44
CA GLY A 215 3.68 -37.06 -1.94
C GLY A 215 4.93 -37.79 -2.46
N LEU A 216 5.03 -39.12 -2.34
CA LEU A 216 6.22 -39.89 -2.76
C LEU A 216 6.57 -39.70 -4.24
N PRO A 217 5.61 -39.71 -5.20
CA PRO A 217 5.93 -39.43 -6.60
C PRO A 217 6.49 -38.02 -6.81
N ALA A 218 5.89 -37.00 -6.18
CA ALA A 218 6.35 -35.62 -6.27
C ALA A 218 7.74 -35.44 -5.62
N ALA A 219 7.99 -36.10 -4.49
CA ALA A 219 9.28 -36.10 -3.82
C ALA A 219 10.38 -36.74 -4.70
N LEU A 220 10.08 -37.83 -5.40
CA LEU A 220 11.00 -38.44 -6.36
C LEU A 220 11.24 -37.55 -7.58
N ASP A 221 10.20 -36.89 -8.10
CA ASP A 221 10.33 -35.93 -9.20
C ASP A 221 11.21 -34.72 -8.83
N VAL A 222 11.09 -34.22 -7.59
CA VAL A 222 11.96 -33.15 -7.06
C VAL A 222 13.41 -33.64 -6.95
N LEU A 223 13.62 -34.84 -6.42
CA LEU A 223 14.95 -35.44 -6.25
C LEU A 223 15.64 -35.68 -7.61
N THR A 224 14.89 -36.17 -8.59
CA THR A 224 15.36 -36.39 -9.97
C THR A 224 15.48 -35.11 -10.80
N GLY A 225 15.01 -33.97 -10.27
CA GLY A 225 15.04 -32.67 -10.92
C GLY A 225 13.99 -32.48 -12.01
N LYS A 226 13.03 -33.41 -12.16
CA LYS A 226 11.87 -33.27 -13.05
C LYS A 226 10.92 -32.17 -12.58
N ARG A 227 10.87 -31.91 -11.27
CA ARG A 227 10.16 -30.78 -10.66
C ARG A 227 11.16 -29.78 -10.10
N HIS A 228 10.98 -28.51 -10.47
CA HIS A 228 11.79 -27.41 -10.01
C HIS A 228 10.96 -26.14 -9.85
N HIS A 229 11.48 -25.22 -9.04
CA HIS A 229 10.88 -23.91 -8.77
C HIS A 229 11.37 -22.82 -9.72
N TRP A 230 12.35 -23.11 -10.58
CA TRP A 230 12.80 -22.22 -11.64
C TRP A 230 11.71 -22.05 -12.73
N GLN A 231 10.69 -21.24 -12.47
CA GLN A 231 9.47 -21.11 -13.28
C GLN A 231 9.38 -19.76 -14.02
N PHE A 232 10.50 -19.06 -14.19
CA PHE A 232 10.55 -17.75 -14.84
C PHE A 232 9.99 -17.77 -16.26
N ASP A 233 10.22 -18.83 -17.05
CA ASP A 233 9.65 -18.94 -18.39
C ASP A 233 8.12 -19.05 -18.38
N SER A 234 7.56 -19.73 -17.38
CA SER A 234 6.11 -19.85 -17.16
C SER A 234 5.50 -18.48 -16.82
N TRP A 235 6.18 -17.69 -15.99
CA TRP A 235 5.79 -16.31 -15.69
C TRP A 235 5.83 -15.43 -16.93
N LEU A 236 6.95 -15.43 -17.67
CA LEU A 236 7.08 -14.66 -18.90
C LEU A 236 6.04 -15.08 -19.96
N ALA A 237 5.65 -16.35 -20.01
CA ALA A 237 4.58 -16.81 -20.89
C ALA A 237 3.21 -16.25 -20.48
N LEU A 238 2.90 -16.21 -19.18
CA LEU A 238 1.68 -15.59 -18.65
C LEU A 238 1.66 -14.09 -18.94
N GLU A 239 2.76 -13.39 -18.68
CA GLU A 239 2.89 -11.94 -18.89
C GLU A 239 2.75 -11.57 -20.37
N ARG A 240 3.36 -12.33 -21.28
CA ARG A 240 3.16 -12.17 -22.73
C ARG A 240 1.73 -12.44 -23.18
N ALA A 241 1.03 -13.38 -22.55
CA ALA A 241 -0.36 -13.68 -22.91
C ALA A 241 -1.32 -12.52 -22.59
N PHE A 242 -0.97 -11.67 -21.62
CA PHE A 242 -1.79 -10.53 -21.20
C PHE A 242 -1.18 -9.16 -21.54
N ASP A 243 0.03 -9.11 -22.09
CA ASP A 243 0.80 -7.89 -22.34
C ASP A 243 1.00 -7.05 -21.06
N THR A 244 1.40 -7.73 -19.97
CA THR A 244 1.55 -7.11 -18.65
C THR A 244 2.90 -7.45 -18.02
N PRO A 245 3.93 -6.60 -18.18
CA PRO A 245 5.21 -6.82 -17.51
C PRO A 245 5.05 -6.70 -15.98
N SER A 246 5.84 -7.49 -15.25
CA SER A 246 5.86 -7.52 -13.78
C SER A 246 7.18 -7.03 -13.18
N VAL A 247 7.33 -7.18 -11.86
CA VAL A 247 8.62 -7.07 -11.15
C VAL A 247 8.98 -8.40 -10.50
N PHE A 248 10.28 -8.73 -10.51
CA PHE A 248 10.83 -9.81 -9.70
C PHE A 248 11.74 -9.23 -8.62
N TYR A 249 11.40 -9.48 -7.35
CA TYR A 249 12.21 -9.06 -6.21
C TYR A 249 13.17 -10.19 -5.83
N PHE A 250 14.48 -9.90 -5.87
CA PHE A 250 15.53 -10.87 -5.57
C PHE A 250 16.23 -10.59 -4.24
N VAL A 251 16.44 -11.64 -3.45
CA VAL A 251 17.24 -11.59 -2.23
C VAL A 251 18.71 -11.58 -2.61
N ALA A 252 19.39 -10.47 -2.31
CA ALA A 252 20.82 -10.33 -2.62
C ALA A 252 21.72 -11.01 -1.56
N ARG A 253 21.26 -11.10 -0.32
CA ARG A 253 21.96 -11.80 0.76
C ARG A 253 21.72 -13.31 0.63
N GLN A 254 22.79 -14.05 0.41
CA GLN A 254 22.76 -15.50 0.52
C GLN A 254 22.71 -15.92 2.00
N GLY A 255 21.61 -16.52 2.42
CA GLY A 255 21.44 -17.15 3.72
C GLY A 255 22.04 -18.56 3.77
N SER A 256 21.95 -19.18 4.95
CA SER A 256 22.42 -20.55 5.19
C SER A 256 21.41 -21.39 5.98
N LEU A 257 21.51 -22.72 5.89
CA LEU A 257 20.69 -23.64 6.68
C LEU A 257 20.83 -23.43 8.19
N ARG A 258 22.01 -23.00 8.64
CA ARG A 258 22.26 -22.67 10.05
C ARG A 258 21.45 -21.45 10.47
N GLU A 259 21.50 -20.37 9.70
CA GLU A 259 20.72 -19.14 9.95
C GLU A 259 19.22 -19.42 9.91
N TYR A 260 18.77 -20.20 8.92
CA TYR A 260 17.38 -20.64 8.81
C TYR A 260 16.93 -21.39 10.08
N ALA A 261 17.75 -22.35 10.56
CA ALA A 261 17.46 -23.10 11.78
C ALA A 261 17.46 -22.22 13.05
N LEU A 262 18.20 -21.11 13.03
CA LEU A 262 18.23 -20.11 14.10
C LEU A 262 17.12 -19.05 13.97
N GLY A 263 16.26 -19.15 12.95
CA GLY A 263 15.10 -18.28 12.77
C GLY A 263 15.29 -17.10 11.82
N THR A 264 16.34 -17.11 11.00
CA THR A 264 16.58 -16.11 9.94
C THR A 264 16.40 -16.78 8.57
N PRO A 265 15.18 -16.74 7.99
CA PRO A 265 14.80 -17.56 6.85
C PRO A 265 15.25 -17.00 5.49
N ASP A 266 16.43 -16.42 5.36
CA ASP A 266 16.92 -15.87 4.09
C ASP A 266 17.14 -16.97 3.02
N SER A 267 16.98 -16.58 1.74
CA SER A 267 17.14 -17.47 0.60
C SER A 267 18.55 -18.03 0.47
N PHE A 268 18.68 -19.28 0.01
CA PHE A 268 19.97 -19.98 -0.07
C PHE A 268 20.71 -19.81 -1.40
N TYR A 269 20.05 -19.26 -2.43
CA TYR A 269 20.67 -19.04 -3.73
C TYR A 269 21.67 -17.89 -3.71
N ASP A 270 22.62 -17.89 -4.65
CA ASP A 270 23.57 -16.81 -4.85
C ASP A 270 23.26 -16.09 -6.17
N ILE A 271 22.80 -14.84 -6.09
CA ILE A 271 22.52 -14.02 -7.27
C ILE A 271 23.74 -13.82 -8.17
N ARG A 272 24.97 -13.95 -7.64
CA ARG A 272 26.20 -13.77 -8.42
C ARG A 272 26.47 -14.93 -9.38
N ALA A 273 25.76 -16.05 -9.23
CA ALA A 273 25.97 -17.22 -10.07
C ALA A 273 25.66 -16.91 -11.55
N PRO A 274 26.41 -17.49 -12.52
CA PRO A 274 26.33 -17.07 -13.93
C PRO A 274 24.95 -17.19 -14.58
N HIS A 275 24.09 -18.10 -14.10
CA HIS A 275 22.74 -18.26 -14.64
C HIS A 275 21.77 -17.17 -14.17
N PHE A 276 21.95 -16.58 -12.99
CA PHE A 276 21.17 -15.40 -12.58
C PHE A 276 21.49 -14.19 -13.45
N ARG A 277 22.75 -13.98 -13.83
CA ARG A 277 23.10 -12.95 -14.82
C ARG A 277 22.39 -13.13 -16.16
N ARG A 278 22.22 -14.38 -16.61
CA ARG A 278 21.43 -14.67 -17.82
C ARG A 278 19.93 -14.43 -17.57
N LEU A 279 19.43 -14.85 -16.42
CA LEU A 279 18.03 -14.61 -16.02
C LEU A 279 17.72 -13.11 -16.00
N PHE A 280 18.54 -12.28 -15.36
CA PHE A 280 18.32 -10.83 -15.31
C PHE A 280 18.23 -10.24 -16.72
N ARG A 281 19.13 -10.62 -17.63
CA ARG A 281 19.03 -10.19 -19.03
C ARG A 281 17.71 -10.61 -19.68
N THR A 282 17.32 -11.88 -19.53
CA THR A 282 16.04 -12.38 -20.06
C THR A 282 14.83 -11.60 -19.52
N LEU A 283 14.81 -11.32 -18.21
CA LEU A 283 13.73 -10.57 -17.56
C LEU A 283 13.69 -9.12 -18.05
N ILE A 284 14.86 -8.46 -18.13
CA ILE A 284 14.98 -7.08 -18.62
C ILE A 284 14.56 -6.99 -20.09
N ASP A 285 15.01 -7.92 -20.94
CA ASP A 285 14.65 -7.97 -22.36
C ASP A 285 13.14 -8.19 -22.57
N ALA A 286 12.47 -8.85 -21.61
CA ALA A 286 11.02 -9.01 -21.58
C ALA A 286 10.27 -7.80 -20.99
N GLY A 287 10.97 -6.75 -20.54
CA GLY A 287 10.39 -5.56 -19.96
C GLY A 287 10.03 -5.67 -18.47
N CYS A 288 10.42 -6.76 -17.81
CA CYS A 288 10.21 -6.92 -16.37
C CYS A 288 11.16 -6.02 -15.57
N GLU A 289 10.68 -5.54 -14.43
CA GLU A 289 11.48 -4.83 -13.45
C GLU A 289 12.28 -5.81 -12.57
N ILE A 290 13.49 -5.41 -12.18
CA ILE A 290 14.28 -6.09 -11.14
C ILE A 290 14.24 -5.25 -9.86
N GLY A 291 13.64 -5.80 -8.81
CA GLY A 291 13.52 -5.17 -7.50
C GLY A 291 14.38 -5.88 -6.44
N LEU A 292 14.66 -5.18 -5.33
CA LEU A 292 15.32 -5.82 -4.19
C LEU A 292 14.30 -6.53 -3.29
N HIS A 293 14.56 -7.78 -2.98
CA HIS A 293 13.94 -8.47 -1.86
C HIS A 293 14.84 -8.38 -0.63
N SER A 294 14.68 -7.35 0.18
CA SER A 294 15.59 -7.10 1.30
C SER A 294 15.59 -8.25 2.29
N SER A 295 16.77 -8.64 2.77
CA SER A 295 16.92 -9.75 3.70
C SER A 295 16.09 -9.57 4.98
N TYR A 296 15.82 -10.68 5.66
CA TYR A 296 14.92 -10.74 6.81
C TYR A 296 15.28 -9.75 7.94
N HIS A 297 16.55 -9.40 8.12
CA HIS A 297 17.00 -8.42 9.12
C HIS A 297 17.58 -7.14 8.51
N ALA A 298 17.29 -6.83 7.24
CA ALA A 298 17.81 -5.64 6.57
C ALA A 298 17.46 -4.33 7.30
N TYR A 299 16.30 -4.28 7.99
CA TYR A 299 15.92 -3.11 8.80
C TYR A 299 16.91 -2.80 9.94
N ALA A 300 17.68 -3.79 10.41
CA ALA A 300 18.56 -3.66 11.56
C ALA A 300 19.92 -3.04 11.23
N SER A 301 20.29 -2.97 9.94
CA SER A 301 21.58 -2.40 9.50
C SER A 301 21.46 -1.74 8.14
N ILE A 302 21.50 -0.40 8.14
CA ILE A 302 21.52 0.39 6.90
C ILE A 302 22.72 0.04 6.01
N GLU A 303 23.87 -0.28 6.61
CA GLU A 303 25.08 -0.64 5.87
C GLU A 303 24.89 -1.95 5.10
N GLN A 304 24.32 -2.96 5.75
CA GLN A 304 24.01 -4.24 5.13
C GLN A 304 22.94 -4.07 4.04
N PHE A 305 21.87 -3.32 4.33
CA PHE A 305 20.82 -3.04 3.37
C PHE A 305 21.37 -2.29 2.13
N ALA A 306 22.24 -1.30 2.33
CA ALA A 306 22.94 -0.62 1.24
C ALA A 306 23.86 -1.56 0.45
N HIS A 307 24.48 -2.54 1.09
CA HIS A 307 25.29 -3.54 0.42
C HIS A 307 24.44 -4.47 -0.46
N GLU A 308 23.31 -4.95 0.05
CA GLU A 308 22.36 -5.79 -0.70
C GLU A 308 21.84 -5.09 -1.96
N LYS A 309 21.42 -3.82 -1.84
CA LYS A 309 21.00 -3.00 -2.98
C LYS A 309 22.10 -2.87 -4.04
N ARG A 310 23.31 -2.48 -3.62
CA ARG A 310 24.46 -2.29 -4.54
C ARG A 310 24.86 -3.59 -5.22
N LEU A 311 24.85 -4.71 -4.49
CA LEU A 311 25.18 -6.02 -5.05
C LEU A 311 24.19 -6.42 -6.14
N LEU A 312 22.88 -6.23 -5.90
CA LEU A 312 21.87 -6.53 -6.92
C LEU A 312 22.02 -5.62 -8.14
N GLU A 313 22.24 -4.31 -7.95
CA GLU A 313 22.50 -3.36 -9.03
C GLU A 313 23.72 -3.78 -9.88
N GLU A 314 24.81 -4.18 -9.23
CA GLU A 314 26.02 -4.66 -9.92
C GLU A 314 25.74 -5.90 -10.76
N VAL A 315 25.09 -6.91 -10.18
CA VAL A 315 24.90 -8.20 -10.84
C VAL A 315 23.82 -8.14 -11.94
N ALA A 316 22.73 -7.41 -11.70
CA ALA A 316 21.66 -7.21 -12.67
C ALA A 316 22.01 -6.15 -13.73
N SER A 317 23.03 -5.32 -13.48
CA SER A 317 23.48 -4.24 -14.37
C SER A 317 22.38 -3.22 -14.69
N VAL A 318 21.46 -3.00 -13.75
CA VAL A 318 20.39 -2.00 -13.81
C VAL A 318 20.20 -1.33 -12.45
N PRO A 319 19.72 -0.08 -12.39
CA PRO A 319 19.36 0.56 -11.12
C PRO A 319 18.20 -0.19 -10.45
N VAL A 320 18.28 -0.37 -9.13
CA VAL A 320 17.21 -1.00 -8.35
C VAL A 320 16.42 0.10 -7.65
N VAL A 321 15.22 0.36 -8.16
CA VAL A 321 14.37 1.48 -7.71
C VAL A 321 13.27 1.05 -6.74
N GLY A 322 12.92 -0.25 -6.74
CA GLY A 322 11.87 -0.84 -5.93
C GLY A 322 12.39 -1.80 -4.86
N ASN A 323 11.67 -1.88 -3.75
CA ASN A 323 11.96 -2.79 -2.65
C ASN A 323 10.72 -3.51 -2.12
N ARG A 324 10.93 -4.75 -1.66
CA ARG A 324 10.06 -5.45 -0.73
C ARG A 324 10.89 -6.21 0.30
N HIS A 325 10.59 -6.08 1.59
CA HIS A 325 11.26 -6.86 2.64
C HIS A 325 10.80 -8.32 2.64
N HIS A 326 11.74 -9.24 2.79
CA HIS A 326 11.46 -10.66 3.01
C HIS A 326 10.60 -10.82 4.24
N TYR A 327 9.54 -11.63 4.12
CA TYR A 327 8.48 -11.78 5.13
C TYR A 327 7.76 -10.49 5.53
N TRP A 328 7.90 -9.39 4.78
CA TRP A 328 7.41 -8.06 5.17
C TRP A 328 8.01 -7.53 6.48
N HIS A 329 9.21 -8.01 6.84
CA HIS A 329 9.80 -7.82 8.15
C HIS A 329 10.47 -6.44 8.27
N LEU A 330 9.62 -5.42 8.45
CA LEU A 330 10.05 -4.10 8.92
C LEU A 330 10.44 -4.17 10.40
N ASP A 331 11.14 -3.15 10.91
CA ASP A 331 11.42 -3.03 12.35
C ASP A 331 10.13 -3.21 13.16
N PRO A 332 10.03 -4.30 13.97
CA PRO A 332 8.81 -4.60 14.69
C PRO A 332 8.44 -3.51 15.69
N ALA A 333 9.40 -2.83 16.30
CA ALA A 333 9.15 -1.79 17.29
C ALA A 333 8.81 -0.45 16.61
N ASN A 334 9.46 -0.15 15.48
CA ASN A 334 9.31 1.12 14.79
C ASN A 334 9.39 0.97 13.26
N PRO A 335 8.28 0.57 12.58
CA PRO A 335 8.28 0.41 11.13
C PRO A 335 8.73 1.67 10.37
N GLU A 336 8.43 2.87 10.90
CA GLU A 336 8.83 4.15 10.28
C GLU A 336 10.34 4.35 10.23
N ALA A 337 11.10 3.80 11.18
CA ALA A 337 12.56 3.81 11.10
C ALA A 337 13.06 3.04 9.88
N THR A 338 12.41 1.91 9.54
CA THR A 338 12.73 1.19 8.30
C THR A 338 12.34 1.98 7.07
N LEU A 339 11.18 2.66 7.08
CA LEU A 339 10.75 3.51 5.97
C LEU A 339 11.72 4.69 5.73
N ALA A 340 12.28 5.25 6.80
CA ALA A 340 13.32 6.29 6.70
C ALA A 340 14.61 5.74 6.06
N ILE A 341 15.00 4.49 6.35
CA ILE A 341 16.14 3.84 5.69
C ILE A 341 15.86 3.70 4.19
N HIS A 342 14.64 3.36 3.78
CA HIS A 342 14.30 3.28 2.35
C HIS A 342 14.56 4.58 1.60
N GLU A 343 14.23 5.72 2.22
CA GLU A 343 14.52 7.05 1.66
C GLU A 343 16.02 7.33 1.60
N GLN A 344 16.77 6.99 2.66
CA GLN A 344 18.23 7.18 2.71
C GLN A 344 18.96 6.36 1.63
N LEU A 345 18.45 5.17 1.30
CA LEU A 345 19.00 4.31 0.25
C LEU A 345 18.52 4.67 -1.17
N GLY A 346 17.66 5.68 -1.30
CA GLY A 346 17.23 6.23 -2.58
C GLY A 346 16.24 5.35 -3.35
N PHE A 347 15.46 4.51 -2.68
CA PHE A 347 14.38 3.79 -3.35
C PHE A 347 13.31 4.77 -3.86
N ALA A 348 12.86 4.55 -5.09
CA ALA A 348 11.76 5.33 -5.65
C ALA A 348 10.42 4.92 -5.03
N TYR A 349 10.29 3.63 -4.71
CA TYR A 349 9.13 3.09 -4.01
C TYR A 349 9.49 1.87 -3.16
N ASP A 350 8.61 1.54 -2.23
CA ASP A 350 8.65 0.30 -1.44
C ASP A 350 7.23 -0.28 -1.33
N ALA A 351 7.13 -1.61 -1.32
CA ALA A 351 5.85 -2.32 -1.21
C ALA A 351 5.62 -2.92 0.19
N SER A 352 6.56 -2.71 1.13
CA SER A 352 6.75 -3.57 2.31
C SER A 352 5.73 -3.36 3.43
N LEU A 353 5.04 -2.23 3.45
CA LEU A 353 4.10 -1.87 4.51
C LEU A 353 2.75 -2.60 4.36
N THR A 354 2.78 -3.92 4.49
CA THR A 354 1.66 -4.85 4.32
C THR A 354 1.61 -5.84 5.48
N HIS A 355 0.51 -6.59 5.63
CA HIS A 355 0.41 -7.71 6.57
C HIS A 355 0.84 -9.02 5.91
N ASP A 356 1.64 -9.82 6.60
CA ASP A 356 2.03 -11.16 6.16
C ASP A 356 0.83 -12.13 6.11
N ARG A 357 -0.10 -12.00 7.06
CA ARG A 357 -1.19 -12.95 7.26
C ARG A 357 -2.53 -12.52 6.65
N TYR A 358 -2.81 -11.22 6.61
CA TYR A 358 -4.16 -10.70 6.37
C TYR A 358 -4.26 -9.99 5.02
N ILE A 359 -5.29 -10.33 4.25
CA ILE A 359 -5.56 -9.72 2.93
C ILE A 359 -6.13 -8.32 3.08
N GLY A 360 -5.69 -7.41 2.21
CA GLY A 360 -6.11 -6.02 2.16
C GLY A 360 -4.98 -5.07 2.55
N TRP A 361 -5.34 -3.81 2.74
CA TRP A 361 -4.38 -2.72 2.89
C TRP A 361 -4.14 -2.37 4.35
N ARG A 362 -2.92 -2.63 4.85
CA ARG A 362 -2.51 -2.41 6.25
C ARG A 362 -2.86 -1.02 6.79
N ARG A 363 -2.55 0.03 6.02
CA ARG A 363 -2.83 1.44 6.38
C ARG A 363 -4.15 1.95 5.82
N GLY A 364 -5.05 1.03 5.42
CA GLY A 364 -6.38 1.35 4.93
C GLY A 364 -6.40 2.10 3.59
N SER A 365 -5.34 2.10 2.80
CA SER A 365 -5.32 2.79 1.50
C SER A 365 -4.89 1.87 0.38
N CYS A 366 -5.66 1.88 -0.71
CA CYS A 366 -5.26 1.33 -2.01
C CYS A 366 -4.61 2.39 -2.92
N TRP A 367 -4.47 3.63 -2.49
CA TRP A 367 -3.77 4.66 -3.26
C TRP A 367 -2.28 4.63 -2.89
N PRO A 368 -1.37 4.72 -3.87
CA PRO A 368 0.02 5.04 -3.56
C PRO A 368 0.11 6.35 -2.77
N TYR A 369 1.01 6.42 -1.79
CA TYR A 369 1.19 7.63 -0.99
C TYR A 369 2.59 7.73 -0.42
N PHE A 370 2.97 8.96 -0.08
CA PHE A 370 4.22 9.24 0.62
C PHE A 370 3.94 9.27 2.13
N PRO A 371 4.46 8.32 2.93
CA PRO A 371 4.15 8.26 4.35
C PRO A 371 4.65 9.49 5.12
N LEU A 372 4.00 9.77 6.24
CA LEU A 372 4.50 10.72 7.24
C LEU A 372 5.50 10.00 8.16
N LEU A 373 6.73 10.50 8.26
CA LEU A 373 7.58 10.21 9.42
C LEU A 373 7.07 11.04 10.59
N GLN A 374 6.39 10.40 11.53
CA GLN A 374 5.72 11.07 12.63
C GLN A 374 6.72 11.74 13.58
N ALA A 375 7.85 11.08 13.85
CA ALA A 375 8.90 11.62 14.71
C ALA A 375 9.53 12.90 14.13
N GLU A 376 9.71 12.95 12.80
CA GLU A 376 10.30 14.10 12.10
C GLU A 376 9.24 15.08 11.56
N ARG A 377 7.95 14.73 11.68
CA ARG A 377 6.79 15.51 11.22
C ARG A 377 6.90 15.95 9.77
N ARG A 378 7.45 15.08 8.92
CA ARG A 378 7.65 15.33 7.49
C ARG A 378 7.26 14.13 6.66
N GLU A 379 6.92 14.40 5.42
CA GLU A 379 6.65 13.38 4.43
C GLU A 379 7.95 12.73 3.94
N LEU A 380 7.90 11.42 3.70
CA LEU A 380 8.96 10.66 3.05
C LEU A 380 8.99 10.94 1.54
N ARG A 381 10.17 10.79 0.95
CA ARG A 381 10.35 10.83 -0.50
C ARG A 381 10.17 9.47 -1.16
N THR A 382 10.21 8.37 -0.41
CA THR A 382 9.93 7.02 -0.95
C THR A 382 8.43 6.79 -1.00
N LEU A 383 7.91 6.42 -2.18
CA LEU A 383 6.49 6.14 -2.36
C LEU A 383 6.16 4.76 -1.77
N GLN A 384 5.09 4.65 -0.99
CA GLN A 384 4.55 3.34 -0.63
C GLN A 384 3.56 2.89 -1.71
N LEU A 385 3.75 1.66 -2.19
CA LEU A 385 2.78 0.95 -3.03
C LEU A 385 2.03 -0.06 -2.17
N PRO A 386 0.78 0.20 -1.77
CA PRO A 386 0.05 -0.71 -0.90
C PRO A 386 -0.25 -2.04 -1.60
N THR A 387 0.27 -3.15 -1.06
CA THR A 387 -0.01 -4.49 -1.58
C THR A 387 -1.40 -4.94 -1.12
N GLY A 388 -2.24 -5.38 -2.05
CA GLY A 388 -3.60 -5.82 -1.76
C GLY A 388 -3.71 -7.30 -1.43
N TRP A 389 -2.84 -8.13 -2.02
CA TRP A 389 -2.87 -9.58 -1.85
C TRP A 389 -1.49 -10.21 -2.05
N MET A 390 -1.16 -11.20 -1.23
CA MET A 390 -0.11 -12.18 -1.43
C MET A 390 -0.71 -13.59 -1.52
N ASP A 391 -0.31 -14.38 -2.52
CA ASP A 391 -0.76 -15.75 -2.77
C ASP A 391 -1.01 -16.60 -1.50
N SER A 392 -0.02 -16.75 -0.64
CA SER A 392 -0.05 -17.59 0.55
C SER A 392 -1.12 -17.19 1.57
N GLN A 393 -1.65 -15.96 1.51
CA GLN A 393 -2.74 -15.53 2.38
C GLN A 393 -4.05 -16.30 2.09
N LEU A 394 -4.32 -16.65 0.82
CA LEU A 394 -5.53 -17.38 0.40
C LEU A 394 -5.38 -18.91 0.50
N PHE A 395 -4.15 -19.41 0.59
CA PHE A 395 -3.89 -20.85 0.57
C PHE A 395 -3.37 -21.37 1.91
N LEU A 396 -2.42 -20.67 2.54
CA LEU A 396 -1.84 -21.05 3.82
C LEU A 396 -2.53 -20.38 5.01
N GLN A 397 -3.09 -19.18 4.83
CA GLN A 397 -3.73 -18.39 5.91
C GLN A 397 -5.27 -18.33 5.78
N ARG A 398 -5.89 -19.41 5.28
CA ARG A 398 -7.33 -19.47 5.00
C ARG A 398 -8.23 -19.12 6.18
N ALA A 399 -7.84 -19.53 7.40
CA ALA A 399 -8.61 -19.22 8.60
C ALA A 399 -8.71 -17.71 8.86
N ALA A 400 -7.64 -16.96 8.55
CA ALA A 400 -7.61 -15.52 8.65
C ALA A 400 -8.20 -14.82 7.40
N ASN A 401 -8.45 -15.56 6.31
CA ASN A 401 -8.93 -15.04 5.05
C ASN A 401 -10.06 -15.91 4.49
N PRO A 402 -11.23 -15.94 5.16
CA PRO A 402 -12.34 -16.77 4.71
C PRO A 402 -12.92 -16.27 3.38
N GLY A 403 -13.51 -17.20 2.64
CA GLY A 403 -14.14 -16.97 1.33
C GLY A 403 -13.49 -17.78 0.21
N SER A 404 -14.16 -17.81 -0.95
CA SER A 404 -13.57 -18.38 -2.17
C SER A 404 -12.43 -17.47 -2.68
N PRO A 405 -11.23 -18.01 -3.01
CA PRO A 405 -10.12 -17.20 -3.52
C PRO A 405 -10.52 -16.26 -4.66
N ASN A 406 -11.23 -16.77 -5.68
CA ASN A 406 -11.62 -15.97 -6.84
C ASN A 406 -12.64 -14.87 -6.48
N GLU A 407 -13.55 -15.12 -5.53
CA GLU A 407 -14.53 -14.12 -5.09
C GLU A 407 -13.86 -13.02 -4.27
N VAL A 408 -12.94 -13.38 -3.37
CA VAL A 408 -12.16 -12.43 -2.57
C VAL A 408 -11.34 -11.52 -3.48
N LEU A 409 -10.65 -12.09 -4.47
CA LEU A 409 -9.82 -11.30 -5.39
C LEU A 409 -10.64 -10.42 -6.32
N ARG A 410 -11.81 -10.90 -6.80
CA ARG A 410 -12.76 -10.08 -7.54
C ARG A 410 -13.23 -8.89 -6.72
N ALA A 411 -13.62 -9.12 -5.46
CA ALA A 411 -14.05 -8.05 -4.56
C ALA A 411 -12.96 -7.01 -4.31
N LEU A 412 -11.69 -7.44 -4.15
CA LEU A 412 -10.55 -6.51 -4.03
C LEU A 412 -10.34 -5.68 -5.30
N ALA A 413 -10.42 -6.30 -6.48
CA ALA A 413 -10.33 -5.59 -7.75
C ALA A 413 -11.47 -4.58 -7.91
N ASP A 414 -12.71 -4.97 -7.58
CA ASP A 414 -13.88 -4.09 -7.64
C ASP A 414 -13.73 -2.90 -6.68
N GLN A 415 -13.26 -3.17 -5.46
CA GLN A 415 -13.00 -2.12 -4.47
C GLN A 415 -11.91 -1.16 -4.93
N THR A 416 -10.83 -1.69 -5.51
CA THR A 416 -9.73 -0.89 -6.07
C THR A 416 -10.25 0.02 -7.17
N ALA A 417 -11.06 -0.50 -8.11
CA ALA A 417 -11.64 0.29 -9.19
C ALA A 417 -12.69 1.31 -8.71
N ALA A 418 -13.45 0.99 -7.68
CA ALA A 418 -14.42 1.90 -7.07
C ALA A 418 -13.74 3.11 -6.41
N GLN A 419 -12.53 2.91 -5.87
CA GLN A 419 -11.74 3.97 -5.22
C GLN A 419 -10.70 4.59 -6.16
N GLY A 420 -10.53 4.05 -7.36
CA GLY A 420 -9.50 4.47 -8.30
C GLY A 420 -8.07 4.22 -7.82
N GLY A 421 -7.83 3.13 -7.11
CA GLY A 421 -6.53 2.80 -6.53
C GLY A 421 -5.66 1.87 -7.37
N LEU A 422 -4.66 1.30 -6.69
CA LEU A 422 -3.71 0.30 -7.14
C LEU A 422 -4.04 -1.07 -6.53
N LEU A 423 -4.15 -2.08 -7.38
CA LEU A 423 -4.13 -3.48 -6.97
C LEU A 423 -2.74 -4.06 -7.25
N LEU A 424 -1.84 -3.99 -6.26
CA LEU A 424 -0.55 -4.66 -6.30
C LEU A 424 -0.70 -6.08 -5.73
N VAL A 425 -0.30 -7.06 -6.53
CA VAL A 425 -0.39 -8.50 -6.24
C VAL A 425 1.01 -9.08 -6.07
N ASN A 426 1.22 -9.80 -4.97
CA ASN A 426 2.43 -10.58 -4.72
C ASN A 426 2.18 -12.07 -4.94
N VAL A 427 3.03 -12.72 -5.72
CA VAL A 427 3.03 -14.18 -5.90
C VAL A 427 4.45 -14.67 -5.82
N HIS A 428 4.70 -15.84 -5.23
CA HIS A 428 6.05 -16.38 -5.20
C HIS A 428 6.43 -17.00 -6.55
N ASP A 429 7.72 -17.05 -6.83
CA ASP A 429 8.25 -17.57 -8.10
C ASP A 429 7.84 -19.02 -8.38
N TYR A 430 7.63 -19.83 -7.33
CA TYR A 430 7.46 -21.27 -7.40
C TYR A 430 6.02 -21.79 -7.60
N VAL A 431 5.00 -20.93 -7.67
CA VAL A 431 3.58 -21.35 -7.61
C VAL A 431 3.07 -22.21 -8.77
N PHE A 432 3.82 -22.33 -9.86
CA PHE A 432 3.42 -23.14 -11.02
C PHE A 432 3.56 -24.65 -10.82
N ASP A 433 4.18 -25.11 -9.73
CA ASP A 433 4.20 -26.54 -9.41
C ASP A 433 2.85 -26.99 -8.84
N GLU A 434 1.90 -27.34 -9.70
CA GLU A 434 0.54 -27.75 -9.32
C GLU A 434 0.48 -28.96 -8.36
N ALA A 435 1.53 -29.79 -8.28
CA ALA A 435 1.57 -30.88 -7.30
C ALA A 435 1.87 -30.37 -5.88
N LEU A 436 2.59 -29.24 -5.76
CA LEU A 436 2.97 -28.64 -4.49
C LEU A 436 2.05 -27.47 -4.10
N PHE A 437 1.58 -26.72 -5.09
CA PHE A 437 0.79 -25.50 -4.96
C PHE A 437 -0.49 -25.58 -5.81
N PRO A 438 -1.37 -26.58 -5.56
CA PRO A 438 -2.53 -26.84 -6.41
C PRO A 438 -3.46 -25.61 -6.46
N GLY A 439 -3.70 -25.12 -7.67
CA GLY A 439 -4.62 -24.01 -7.95
C GLY A 439 -4.04 -22.61 -7.70
N TRP A 440 -2.81 -22.47 -7.23
CA TRP A 440 -2.22 -21.15 -6.96
C TRP A 440 -2.03 -20.37 -8.27
N SER A 441 -1.39 -20.99 -9.26
CA SER A 441 -1.17 -20.39 -10.59
C SER A 441 -2.49 -20.09 -11.31
N ALA A 442 -3.48 -20.99 -11.19
CA ALA A 442 -4.81 -20.82 -11.77
C ALA A 442 -5.56 -19.63 -11.16
N THR A 443 -5.46 -19.42 -9.84
CA THR A 443 -6.07 -18.26 -9.17
C THR A 443 -5.47 -16.93 -9.67
N VAL A 444 -4.15 -16.87 -9.87
CA VAL A 444 -3.50 -15.68 -10.45
C VAL A 444 -3.99 -15.43 -11.87
N ARG A 445 -4.01 -16.48 -12.70
CA ARG A 445 -4.51 -16.41 -14.08
C ARG A 445 -5.96 -15.89 -14.13
N HIS A 446 -6.86 -16.45 -13.32
CA HIS A 446 -8.26 -15.99 -13.29
C HIS A 446 -8.41 -14.53 -12.88
N LEU A 447 -7.60 -14.05 -11.92
CA LEU A 447 -7.60 -12.63 -11.56
C LEU A 447 -7.13 -11.79 -12.75
N TRP A 448 -6.05 -12.18 -13.42
CA TRP A 448 -5.54 -11.43 -14.57
C TRP A 448 -6.51 -11.39 -15.74
N GLU A 449 -7.13 -12.53 -16.07
CA GLU A 449 -8.21 -12.61 -17.07
C GLU A 449 -9.36 -11.67 -16.71
N TYR A 450 -9.74 -11.62 -15.43
CA TYR A 450 -10.78 -10.71 -14.95
C TYR A 450 -10.38 -9.24 -15.14
N LEU A 451 -9.17 -8.84 -14.75
CA LEU A 451 -8.69 -7.46 -14.87
C LEU A 451 -8.61 -7.01 -16.34
N VAL A 452 -8.10 -7.88 -17.22
CA VAL A 452 -8.06 -7.63 -18.67
C VAL A 452 -9.46 -7.49 -19.25
N ALA A 453 -10.38 -8.40 -18.89
CA ALA A 453 -11.76 -8.36 -19.37
C ALA A 453 -12.52 -7.10 -18.92
N ARG A 454 -12.20 -6.54 -17.74
CA ARG A 454 -12.79 -5.26 -17.31
C ARG A 454 -12.32 -4.08 -18.14
N GLY A 455 -11.07 -4.10 -18.60
CA GLY A 455 -10.49 -3.05 -19.43
C GLY A 455 -10.30 -1.69 -18.75
N ASP A 456 -10.67 -1.54 -17.47
CA ASP A 456 -10.60 -0.27 -16.72
C ASP A 456 -9.34 -0.12 -15.85
N PHE A 457 -8.44 -1.11 -15.88
CA PHE A 457 -7.14 -1.08 -15.22
C PHE A 457 -6.01 -0.68 -16.17
N TRP A 458 -5.10 0.17 -15.68
CA TRP A 458 -3.77 0.36 -16.25
C TRP A 458 -2.84 -0.70 -15.66
N MET A 459 -2.42 -1.67 -16.48
CA MET A 459 -1.56 -2.77 -16.05
C MET A 459 -0.12 -2.42 -16.41
N ALA A 460 0.74 -2.30 -15.40
CA ALA A 460 2.12 -1.85 -15.58
C ALA A 460 3.02 -2.34 -14.44
N THR A 461 4.34 -2.22 -14.62
CA THR A 461 5.29 -2.52 -13.54
C THR A 461 5.12 -1.54 -12.37
N PRO A 462 5.42 -1.97 -11.14
CA PRO A 462 5.45 -1.08 -9.98
C PRO A 462 6.31 0.19 -10.17
N ALA A 463 7.48 0.11 -10.81
CA ALA A 463 8.28 1.29 -11.14
C ALA A 463 7.55 2.29 -12.05
N ALA A 464 6.86 1.82 -13.09
CA ALA A 464 6.09 2.69 -13.98
C ALA A 464 4.93 3.39 -13.24
N ILE A 465 4.23 2.64 -12.38
CA ILE A 465 3.16 3.18 -11.53
C ILE A 465 3.72 4.21 -10.55
N ALA A 466 4.85 3.92 -9.90
CA ALA A 466 5.50 4.84 -8.97
C ALA A 466 5.98 6.12 -9.66
N ALA A 467 6.58 6.00 -10.85
CA ALA A 467 7.02 7.14 -11.64
C ALA A 467 5.85 8.04 -12.07
N HIS A 468 4.77 7.44 -12.58
CA HIS A 468 3.55 8.16 -12.93
C HIS A 468 2.95 8.90 -11.73
N TRP A 469 2.77 8.18 -10.61
CA TRP A 469 2.20 8.77 -9.39
C TRP A 469 3.05 9.93 -8.87
N ARG A 470 4.37 9.75 -8.81
CA ARG A 470 5.31 10.81 -8.39
C ARG A 470 5.28 12.02 -9.31
N HIS A 471 5.28 11.83 -10.63
CA HIS A 471 5.23 12.94 -11.58
C HIS A 471 3.92 13.74 -11.43
N ARG A 472 2.79 13.04 -11.33
CA ARG A 472 1.48 13.65 -11.07
C ARG A 472 1.47 14.40 -9.72
N TYR A 473 1.99 13.78 -8.67
CA TYR A 473 2.12 14.39 -7.35
C TYR A 473 2.92 15.70 -7.38
N GLN A 474 4.10 15.69 -8.02
CA GLN A 474 4.96 16.87 -8.15
C GLN A 474 4.30 17.99 -8.96
N ARG A 475 3.58 17.67 -10.04
CA ARG A 475 2.84 18.65 -10.83
C ARG A 475 1.73 19.32 -10.01
N LEU A 476 0.98 18.54 -9.22
CA LEU A 476 -0.07 19.07 -8.36
C LEU A 476 0.51 19.96 -7.25
N LEU A 477 1.65 19.57 -6.66
CA LEU A 477 2.36 20.40 -5.68
C LEU A 477 2.88 21.70 -6.29
N ALA A 478 3.52 21.65 -7.46
CA ALA A 478 4.05 22.84 -8.14
C ALA A 478 2.95 23.83 -8.54
N ALA A 479 1.73 23.33 -8.79
CA ALA A 479 0.55 24.14 -9.06
C ALA A 479 -0.18 24.62 -7.78
N SER A 480 0.33 24.29 -6.59
CA SER A 480 -0.29 24.60 -5.31
C SER A 480 0.49 25.67 -4.52
N VAL A 481 -0.22 26.38 -3.63
CA VAL A 481 0.40 27.25 -2.61
C VAL A 481 0.44 26.49 -1.29
N ASP A 482 1.65 26.21 -0.82
CA ASP A 482 1.91 25.28 0.28
C ASP A 482 1.26 25.70 1.62
N PHE A 483 0.96 24.69 2.44
CA PHE A 483 0.43 24.84 3.80
C PHE A 483 1.44 25.48 4.79
N ALA A 484 2.67 25.75 4.37
CA ALA A 484 3.73 26.32 5.22
C ALA A 484 3.42 27.73 5.75
N ASN A 485 2.54 28.48 5.07
CA ASN A 485 2.18 29.86 5.44
C ASN A 485 1.03 29.98 6.45
N ILE A 486 0.51 28.87 7.01
CA ILE A 486 -0.60 28.90 7.99
C ILE A 486 -0.27 29.76 9.22
N CYS A 487 1.01 29.92 9.58
CA CYS A 487 1.42 30.67 10.76
C CYS A 487 1.80 32.15 10.51
N GLY A 488 1.93 32.60 9.26
CA GLY A 488 2.48 33.94 8.95
C GLY A 488 1.45 35.07 8.86
N ALA A 489 0.20 34.76 8.51
CA ALA A 489 -0.79 35.79 8.17
C ALA A 489 -1.71 36.21 9.32
N ALA A 490 -1.61 35.57 10.50
CA ALA A 490 -2.46 35.88 11.66
C ALA A 490 -1.93 37.03 12.55
N PHE A 491 -0.76 37.61 12.23
CA PHE A 491 -0.16 38.72 12.99
C PHE A 491 0.03 40.00 12.16
N GLY A 492 -0.84 40.24 11.18
CA GLY A 492 -1.04 41.58 10.62
C GLY A 492 -1.91 42.43 11.55
N ILE A 493 -1.40 42.76 12.74
CA ILE A 493 -2.02 43.80 13.58
C ILE A 493 -1.49 45.14 13.06
N GLY A 494 -2.43 46.02 12.73
CA GLY A 494 -2.10 47.36 12.28
C GLY A 494 -1.28 48.14 13.30
N SER A 495 -0.34 48.92 12.75
CA SER A 495 -0.01 50.28 13.18
C SER A 495 0.54 51.01 11.97
#